data_AF-A0A8J2L0M5-F1
#
_entry.id   AF-A0A8J2L0M5-F1
#
_cell.length_a   1.000
_cell.length_b   1.000
_cell.length_c   1.000
_cell.angle_alpha   90.00
_cell.angle_beta   90.00
_cell.angle_gamma   90.00
#
_symmetry.space_group_name_H-M   'P 1'
#
loop_
_entity.id
_entity.type
_entity.pdbx_description
1 polymer ?
#
loop_
_entity_poly.entity_id
_entity_poly.type
_entity_poly.pdbx_seq_one_letter_code
_entity_poly.pdbx_strand_id
1 'polypeptide(L)'
;ALDGILASCSYGFMDQSFTNTAYIMGCFAAAYVFPLMVISVCYYFIVKAVVAHERAMKEQAKKMNVASLKSNADADKQSVEIKIAKVAMMNVTLWIFAWTPFAVVCIMGVLGDQTKLTPLVSALPILFAKTSCVYNP
;
A
#
# COMPACT_ATOMS: atom_id res chain seq x y z
N ALA A 1 -10.65 17.05 14.13
CA ALA A 1 -9.97 17.50 15.36
C ALA A 1 -8.62 18.10 14.99
N LEU A 2 -8.02 18.90 15.87
CA LEU A 2 -6.62 19.31 15.71
C LEU A 2 -5.69 18.14 16.05
N ASP A 3 -4.52 18.08 15.42
CA ASP A 3 -3.49 17.07 15.67
C ASP A 3 -2.74 17.32 16.99
N GLY A 4 -1.84 16.40 17.38
CA GLY A 4 -1.17 16.42 18.69
C GLY A 4 -0.39 17.69 19.02
N ILE A 5 0.02 18.48 18.02
CA ILE A 5 0.71 19.78 18.18
C ILE A 5 -0.20 20.99 17.91
N LEU A 6 -1.49 20.76 17.67
CA LEU A 6 -2.50 21.77 17.37
C LEU A 6 -2.16 22.65 16.16
N ALA A 7 -1.42 22.11 15.19
CA ALA A 7 -0.95 22.83 14.03
C ALA A 7 -1.61 22.37 12.71
N SER A 8 -2.27 21.21 12.72
CA SER A 8 -3.01 20.71 11.55
C SER A 8 -4.31 20.00 11.93
N CYS A 9 -5.22 19.84 10.97
CA CYS A 9 -6.47 19.10 11.16
C CYS A 9 -6.30 17.62 10.82
N SER A 10 -6.89 16.74 11.65
CA SER A 10 -6.85 15.29 11.53
C SER A 10 -8.12 14.61 12.10
N TYR A 11 -8.15 13.27 12.07
CA TYR A 11 -9.21 12.45 12.67
C TYR A 11 -9.33 12.72 14.17
N GLY A 12 -10.56 12.72 14.69
CA GLY A 12 -10.85 12.92 16.10
C GLY A 12 -10.60 11.67 16.95
N PHE A 13 -9.43 11.03 16.85
CA PHE A 13 -9.16 9.75 17.52
C PHE A 13 -9.09 9.84 19.06
N MET A 14 -9.13 11.04 19.65
CA MET A 14 -9.23 11.21 21.10
C MET A 14 -10.66 11.06 21.64
N ASP A 15 -11.68 11.18 20.79
CA ASP A 15 -13.06 10.90 21.20
C ASP A 15 -13.35 9.40 21.13
N GLN A 16 -13.62 8.77 22.27
CA GLN A 16 -13.96 7.34 22.36
C GLN A 16 -15.47 7.08 22.35
N SER A 17 -16.29 8.06 21.96
CA SER A 17 -17.71 7.82 21.71
C SER A 17 -17.90 6.67 20.72
N PHE A 18 -18.94 5.86 20.92
CA PHE A 18 -19.22 4.72 20.06
C PHE A 18 -19.34 5.13 18.59
N THR A 19 -20.00 6.27 18.34
CA THR A 19 -20.18 6.83 16.99
C THR A 19 -18.84 7.17 16.33
N ASN A 20 -17.94 7.87 17.04
CA ASN A 20 -16.64 8.24 16.48
C ASN A 20 -15.72 7.03 16.31
N THR A 21 -15.75 6.10 17.26
CA THR A 21 -15.00 4.83 17.18
C THR A 21 -15.46 4.01 15.96
N ALA A 22 -16.77 3.84 15.78
CA ALA A 22 -17.32 3.14 14.62
C ALA A 22 -16.96 3.83 13.31
N TYR A 23 -17.00 5.17 13.26
CA TYR A 23 -16.58 5.96 12.10
C TYR A 23 -15.10 5.74 11.76
N ILE A 24 -14.19 5.86 12.73
CA ILE A 24 -12.74 5.69 12.52
C ILE A 24 -12.42 4.24 12.12
N MET A 25 -13.05 3.26 12.76
CA MET A 25 -12.89 1.84 12.40
C MET A 25 -13.43 1.54 11.00
N GLY A 26 -14.55 2.14 10.61
CA GLY A 26 -15.11 2.05 9.26
C GLY A 26 -14.16 2.64 8.22
N CYS A 27 -13.60 3.83 8.48
CA CYS A 27 -12.60 4.45 7.63
C CYS A 27 -11.33 3.58 7.52
N PHE A 28 -10.83 3.04 8.62
CA PHE A 28 -9.67 2.14 8.61
C PHE A 28 -9.95 0.88 7.78
N ALA A 29 -11.11 0.25 7.95
CA ALA A 29 -11.49 -0.92 7.18
C ALA A 29 -11.61 -0.60 5.66
N ALA A 30 -12.31 0.48 5.31
CA ALA A 30 -12.63 0.80 3.92
C ALA A 30 -11.47 1.47 3.16
N ALA A 31 -10.66 2.29 3.82
CA ALA A 31 -9.60 3.07 3.18
C ALA A 31 -8.20 2.49 3.38
N TYR A 32 -8.04 1.55 4.33
CA TYR A 32 -6.74 0.91 4.59
C TYR A 32 -6.81 -0.60 4.36
N VAL A 33 -7.63 -1.34 5.10
CA VAL A 33 -7.64 -2.82 5.02
C VAL A 33 -8.14 -3.32 3.67
N PHE A 34 -9.30 -2.83 3.21
CA PHE A 34 -9.90 -3.28 1.95
C PHE A 34 -9.01 -3.05 0.73
N PRO A 35 -8.44 -1.85 0.50
CA PRO A 35 -7.51 -1.63 -0.61
C PRO A 35 -6.29 -2.53 -0.53
N LEU A 36 -5.71 -2.73 0.66
CA LEU A 36 -4.55 -3.60 0.84
C LEU A 36 -4.86 -5.07 0.55
N MET A 37 -6.04 -5.54 0.92
CA MET A 37 -6.49 -6.88 0.58
C MET A 37 -6.63 -7.06 -0.93
N VAL A 38 -7.29 -6.11 -1.62
CA VAL A 38 -7.45 -6.14 -3.09
C VAL A 38 -6.09 -6.16 -3.77
N ILE A 39 -5.20 -5.24 -3.40
CA ILE A 39 -3.83 -5.14 -3.90
C ILE A 39 -3.07 -6.45 -3.70
N SER A 40 -3.13 -7.03 -2.50
CA SER A 40 -2.42 -8.26 -2.17
C SER A 40 -2.90 -9.43 -3.03
N VAL A 41 -4.20 -9.55 -3.24
CA VAL A 41 -4.80 -10.58 -4.10
C VAL A 41 -4.38 -10.37 -5.57
N CYS A 42 -4.49 -9.14 -6.08
CA CYS A 42 -4.05 -8.81 -7.44
C CYS A 42 -2.58 -9.19 -7.67
N TYR A 43 -1.69 -8.81 -6.75
CA TYR A 43 -0.26 -9.11 -6.89
C TYR A 43 0.08 -10.58 -6.73
N TYR A 44 -0.64 -11.30 -5.88
CA TYR A 44 -0.50 -12.75 -5.81
C TYR A 44 -0.73 -13.41 -7.19
N PHE A 45 -1.78 -12.97 -7.92
CA PHE A 45 -2.05 -13.46 -9.27
C PHE A 45 -1.00 -13.00 -10.29
N ILE A 46 -0.52 -11.76 -10.21
CA ILE A 46 0.53 -11.24 -11.09
C ILE A 46 1.82 -12.06 -10.92
N VAL A 47 2.29 -12.27 -9.69
CA VAL A 47 3.51 -13.05 -9.42
C VAL A 47 3.35 -14.48 -9.92
N LYS A 48 2.19 -15.09 -9.70
CA LYS A 48 1.89 -16.43 -10.22
C LYS A 48 1.99 -16.49 -11.75
N ALA A 49 1.47 -15.48 -12.45
CA ALA A 49 1.55 -15.39 -13.91
C ALA A 49 3.00 -15.19 -14.39
N VAL A 50 3.78 -14.32 -13.74
CA VAL A 50 5.19 -14.07 -14.07
C VAL A 50 6.03 -15.34 -13.90
N VAL A 51 5.88 -16.06 -12.79
CA VAL A 51 6.62 -17.31 -12.56
C VAL A 51 6.27 -18.37 -13.59
N ALA A 52 5.00 -18.49 -13.99
CA ALA A 52 4.58 -19.41 -15.04
C ALA A 52 5.18 -19.02 -16.40
N HIS A 53 5.19 -17.73 -16.73
CA HIS A 53 5.76 -17.20 -17.96
C HIS A 53 7.28 -17.41 -18.03
N GLU A 54 8.02 -17.12 -16.96
CA GLU A 54 9.47 -17.35 -16.89
C GLU A 54 9.83 -18.83 -17.09
N ARG A 55 9.04 -19.75 -16.53
CA ARG A 55 9.20 -21.20 -16.76
C ARG A 55 8.96 -21.55 -18.23
N ALA A 56 7.87 -21.05 -18.84
CA ALA A 56 7.56 -21.30 -20.24
C ALA A 56 8.64 -20.75 -21.18
N MET A 57 9.15 -19.54 -20.93
CA MET A 57 10.26 -18.95 -21.69
C MET A 57 11.54 -19.77 -21.56
N LYS A 58 11.88 -20.24 -20.35
CA LYS A 58 13.05 -21.10 -20.13
C LYS A 58 12.93 -22.43 -20.86
N GLU A 59 11.73 -22.98 -20.97
CA GLU A 59 11.46 -24.20 -21.74
C GLU A 59 11.49 -23.96 -23.26
N GLN A 60 10.98 -22.82 -23.73
CA GLN A 60 11.06 -22.43 -25.14
C GLN A 60 12.51 -22.14 -25.56
N ALA A 61 13.31 -21.49 -24.72
CA ALA A 61 14.73 -21.26 -24.98
C ALA A 61 15.54 -22.56 -25.12
N LYS A 62 15.16 -23.63 -24.42
CA LYS A 62 15.77 -24.97 -24.59
C LYS A 62 15.40 -25.64 -25.91
N LYS A 63 14.29 -25.24 -26.53
CA LYS A 63 13.75 -25.83 -27.78
C LYS A 63 14.09 -25.01 -29.02
N MET A 64 14.46 -23.73 -28.88
CA MET A 64 14.78 -22.86 -30.01
C MET A 64 16.28 -22.85 -30.32
N ASN A 65 16.67 -23.58 -31.37
CA ASN A 65 17.97 -23.43 -32.05
C ASN A 65 17.84 -22.70 -33.40
N VAL A 66 16.67 -22.13 -33.73
CA VAL A 66 16.47 -21.41 -35.01
C VAL A 66 15.45 -20.26 -34.82
N ALA A 67 15.78 -19.14 -35.44
CA ALA A 67 15.03 -17.90 -35.63
C ALA A 67 13.50 -17.92 -35.37
N SER A 68 13.05 -17.05 -34.46
CA SER A 68 11.63 -16.69 -34.32
C SER A 68 11.48 -15.21 -33.96
N LEU A 69 11.58 -14.36 -34.99
CA LEU A 69 11.41 -12.89 -34.92
C LEU A 69 10.00 -12.44 -34.47
N LYS A 70 9.01 -13.36 -34.43
CA LYS A 70 7.62 -13.07 -34.03
C LYS A 70 7.36 -13.23 -32.52
N SER A 71 8.28 -13.86 -31.78
CA SER A 71 8.17 -14.08 -30.32
C SER A 71 8.53 -12.84 -29.48
N ASN A 72 9.31 -11.91 -30.04
CA ASN A 72 9.82 -10.76 -29.28
C ASN A 72 8.76 -9.69 -28.99
N ALA A 73 7.80 -9.45 -29.89
CA ALA A 73 6.83 -8.36 -29.72
C ALA A 73 5.86 -8.60 -28.55
N ASP A 74 5.40 -9.84 -28.36
CA ASP A 74 4.51 -10.19 -27.25
C ASP A 74 5.27 -10.28 -25.92
N ALA A 75 6.52 -10.76 -25.96
CA ALA A 75 7.42 -10.74 -24.80
C ALA A 75 7.77 -9.30 -24.36
N ASP A 76 7.99 -8.38 -25.29
CA ASP A 76 8.29 -6.97 -24.99
C ASP A 76 7.08 -6.27 -24.34
N LYS A 77 5.87 -6.47 -24.86
CA LYS A 77 4.64 -5.91 -24.26
C LYS A 77 4.43 -6.39 -22.83
N GLN A 78 4.54 -7.69 -22.60
CA GLN A 78 4.45 -8.27 -21.26
C GLN A 78 5.56 -7.74 -20.33
N SER A 79 6.79 -7.54 -20.82
CA SER A 79 7.87 -6.96 -20.03
C SER A 79 7.56 -5.54 -19.54
N VAL A 80 6.85 -4.74 -20.36
CA VAL A 80 6.39 -3.40 -19.99
C VAL A 80 5.31 -3.49 -18.91
N GLU A 81 4.32 -4.37 -19.06
CA GLU A 81 3.28 -4.60 -18.05
C GLU A 81 3.88 -5.00 -16.69
N ILE A 82 4.90 -5.88 -16.69
CA ILE A 82 5.63 -6.28 -15.48
C ILE A 82 6.38 -5.10 -14.84
N LYS A 83 7.00 -4.22 -15.65
CA LYS A 83 7.67 -3.02 -15.13
C LYS A 83 6.66 -2.07 -14.48
N ILE A 84 5.51 -1.85 -15.10
CA ILE A 84 4.43 -1.02 -14.54
C ILE A 84 3.93 -1.61 -13.22
N ALA A 85 3.70 -2.93 -13.18
CA ALA A 85 3.31 -3.62 -11.95
C ALA A 85 4.37 -3.46 -10.83
N LYS A 86 5.66 -3.53 -11.16
CA LYS A 86 6.75 -3.30 -10.18
C LYS A 86 6.75 -1.88 -9.62
N VAL A 87 6.58 -0.86 -10.46
CA VAL A 87 6.50 0.52 -9.99
C VAL A 87 5.28 0.72 -9.09
N ALA A 88 4.13 0.18 -9.49
CA ALA A 88 2.93 0.22 -8.67
C ALA A 88 3.12 -0.49 -7.32
N MET A 89 3.83 -1.61 -7.25
CA MET A 89 4.17 -2.28 -5.98
C MET A 89 5.03 -1.39 -5.07
N MET A 90 6.04 -0.74 -5.64
CA MET A 90 6.91 0.16 -4.89
C MET A 90 6.10 1.32 -4.28
N ASN A 91 5.24 1.94 -5.08
CA ASN A 91 4.42 3.07 -4.63
C ASN A 91 3.44 2.67 -3.53
N VAL A 92 2.78 1.51 -3.67
CA VAL A 92 1.90 0.98 -2.63
C VAL A 92 2.67 0.67 -1.35
N THR A 93 3.86 0.07 -1.47
CA THR A 93 4.70 -0.26 -0.31
C THR A 93 5.11 1.00 0.44
N LEU A 94 5.56 2.03 -0.28
CA LEU A 94 5.90 3.32 0.31
C LEU A 94 4.69 3.99 0.98
N TRP A 95 3.51 3.89 0.36
CA TRP A 95 2.26 4.38 0.96
C TRP A 95 1.92 3.66 2.26
N ILE A 96 2.03 2.32 2.31
CA ILE A 96 1.84 1.53 3.54
C ILE A 96 2.80 2.00 4.61
N PHE A 97 4.09 2.12 4.30
CA PHE A 97 5.09 2.56 5.26
C PHE A 97 4.78 3.96 5.82
N ALA A 98 4.35 4.89 4.98
CA ALA A 98 3.97 6.24 5.43
C ALA A 98 2.71 6.26 6.31
N TRP A 99 1.69 5.48 5.95
CA TRP A 99 0.37 5.55 6.60
C TRP A 99 0.22 4.61 7.80
N THR A 100 0.96 3.49 7.86
CA THR A 100 0.85 2.51 8.97
C THR A 100 1.04 3.16 10.34
N PRO A 101 2.10 3.98 10.59
CA PRO A 101 2.31 4.57 11.91
C PRO A 101 1.13 5.45 12.34
N PHE A 102 0.53 6.18 11.39
CA PHE A 102 -0.62 7.03 11.69
C PHE A 102 -1.90 6.23 11.93
N ALA A 103 -2.14 5.18 11.14
CA ALA A 103 -3.26 4.27 11.35
C ALA A 103 -3.21 3.61 12.75
N VAL A 104 -2.02 3.21 13.21
CA VAL A 104 -1.82 2.66 14.56
C VAL A 104 -2.17 3.68 15.64
N VAL A 105 -1.76 4.95 15.49
CA VAL A 105 -2.13 6.03 16.42
C VAL A 105 -3.64 6.23 16.47
N CYS A 106 -4.32 6.26 15.32
CA CYS A 106 -5.77 6.40 15.26
C CYS A 106 -6.49 5.27 16.00
N ILE A 107 -6.08 4.01 15.77
CA ILE A 107 -6.66 2.84 16.44
C ILE A 107 -6.37 2.87 17.94
N MET A 108 -5.14 3.23 18.34
CA MET A 108 -4.77 3.37 19.74
C MET A 108 -5.59 4.46 20.45
N GLY A 109 -5.95 5.54 19.73
CA GLY A 109 -6.81 6.60 20.25
C GLY A 109 -8.22 6.13 20.57
N VAL A 110 -8.84 5.39 19.65
CA VAL A 110 -10.26 5.00 19.79
C VAL A 110 -10.47 3.70 20.58
N LEU A 111 -9.51 2.78 20.58
CA LEU A 111 -9.65 1.45 21.21
C LEU A 111 -8.59 1.16 22.28
N GLY A 112 -7.55 1.97 22.38
CA GLY A 112 -6.39 1.72 23.23
C GLY A 112 -6.22 2.71 24.38
N ASP A 113 -5.03 2.66 24.97
CA ASP A 113 -4.63 3.52 26.08
C ASP A 113 -4.13 4.88 25.56
N GLN A 114 -4.97 5.90 25.72
CA GLN A 114 -4.68 7.28 25.31
C GLN A 114 -3.55 7.92 26.11
N THR A 115 -3.17 7.39 27.29
CA THR A 115 -2.07 7.97 28.08
C THR A 115 -0.72 7.87 27.38
N LYS A 116 -0.60 6.98 26.39
CA LYS A 116 0.59 6.80 25.56
C LYS A 116 0.64 7.77 24.36
N LEU A 117 -0.46 8.46 24.08
CA LEU A 117 -0.58 9.39 22.95
C LEU A 117 -0.12 10.79 23.35
N THR A 118 1.20 10.97 23.37
CA THR A 118 1.79 12.30 23.56
C THR A 118 1.68 13.14 22.28
N PRO A 119 1.83 14.48 22.36
CA PRO A 119 1.84 15.38 21.20
C PRO A 119 2.76 14.90 20.07
N LEU A 120 3.98 14.48 20.41
CA LEU A 120 4.99 14.06 19.43
C LEU A 120 4.62 12.71 18.80
N VAL A 121 4.16 11.75 19.61
CA VAL A 121 3.72 10.42 19.16
C VAL A 121 2.51 10.52 18.23
N SER A 122 1.67 11.53 18.43
CA SER A 122 0.52 11.79 17.55
C SER A 122 0.90 12.57 16.28
N ALA A 123 1.81 13.54 16.38
CA ALA A 123 2.14 14.44 15.27
C ALA A 123 3.13 13.87 14.26
N LEU A 124 4.20 13.19 14.69
CA LEU A 124 5.21 12.67 13.75
C LEU A 124 4.63 11.68 12.72
N PRO A 125 3.78 10.70 13.12
CA PRO A 125 3.14 9.81 12.16
C PRO A 125 2.23 10.53 11.17
N ILE A 126 1.52 11.58 11.61
CA ILE A 126 0.67 12.40 10.74
C ILE A 126 1.50 13.10 9.66
N LEU A 127 2.62 13.72 10.06
CA LEU A 127 3.53 14.38 9.13
C LEU A 127 4.12 13.38 8.13
N PHE A 128 4.54 12.21 8.60
CA PHE A 128 5.08 11.17 7.75
C PHE A 128 4.03 10.67 6.73
N ALA A 129 2.79 10.41 7.18
CA ALA A 129 1.69 10.07 6.30
C ALA A 129 1.45 11.13 5.22
N LYS A 130 1.51 12.43 5.57
CA LYS A 130 1.34 13.53 4.61
C LYS A 130 2.44 13.58 3.54
N THR A 131 3.66 13.11 3.83
CA THR A 131 4.72 13.04 2.81
C THR A 131 4.46 11.98 1.74
N SER A 132 3.49 11.08 1.92
CA SER A 132 3.21 10.04 0.92
C SER A 132 2.83 10.58 -0.47
N CYS A 133 2.29 11.81 -0.53
CA CYS A 133 1.85 12.41 -1.79
C CYS A 133 3.00 12.77 -2.74
N VAL A 134 4.25 12.85 -2.26
CA VAL A 134 5.42 13.16 -3.09
C VAL A 134 6.23 11.92 -3.48
N TYR A 135 5.81 10.73 -3.06
CA TYR A 135 6.53 9.49 -3.35
C TYR A 135 6.22 8.92 -4.74
N ASN A 136 5.04 9.24 -5.26
CA ASN A 136 4.60 8.76 -6.57
C ASN A 136 5.05 9.76 -7.66
N PRO A 137 5.97 9.37 -8.57
CA PRO A 137 6.40 10.21 -9.68
C PRO A 137 5.37 10.32 -10.81
#